data_AF-A0A818CDB0-F1
#
_entry.id   AF-A0A818CDB0-F1
#
_cell.length_a   1.000
_cell.length_b   1.000
_cell.length_c   1.000
_cell.angle_alpha   90.00
_cell.angle_beta   90.00
_cell.angle_gamma   90.00
#
_symmetry.space_group_name_H-M   'P 1'
#
loop_
_entity.id
_entity.type
_entity.pdbx_description
1 polymer ?
#
loop_
_entity_poly.entity_id
_entity_poly.type
_entity_poly.pdbx_seq_one_letter_code
_entity_poly.pdbx_strand_id
1 'polypeptide(L)'
;MRNRPKEKFASGIVFCGGISYEGLVPKNGRFNVTSWLQNQGKNKSRKRIYMNSHLYAKFITEGGYKKIQKVCRRNFIFQDDADTKQRTKIVLETIDELFSDRISPQEDDAKFADVWPIENVWRILKKKIRGEQFSRFQQLINRVNKEWKKITCDDCKKMIDQIPKRLNEVIDSSGEQIHES
;
A
#
# COMPACT_ATOMS: atom_id res chain seq x y z
N MET A 1 13.16 3.61 -20.79
CA MET A 1 12.76 2.27 -20.30
C MET A 1 11.67 2.46 -19.25
N ARG A 2 10.48 1.87 -19.40
CA ARG A 2 9.42 1.98 -18.39
C ARG A 2 9.85 1.16 -17.17
N ASN A 3 10.20 1.82 -16.07
CA ASN A 3 10.43 1.17 -14.78
C ASN A 3 9.14 0.43 -14.43
N ARG A 4 9.17 -0.92 -14.47
CA ARG A 4 8.06 -1.71 -13.93
C ARG A 4 8.07 -1.49 -12.42
N PRO A 5 6.90 -1.35 -11.77
CA PRO A 5 6.85 -1.30 -10.31
C PRO A 5 7.55 -2.55 -9.76
N LYS A 6 8.55 -2.37 -8.87
CA LYS A 6 9.20 -3.48 -8.17
C LYS A 6 8.12 -4.26 -7.41
N GLU A 7 7.87 -5.51 -7.78
CA GLU A 7 6.87 -6.35 -7.10
C GLU A 7 7.32 -6.59 -5.64
N LYS A 8 6.46 -6.26 -4.67
CA LYS A 8 6.76 -6.37 -3.22
C LYS A 8 6.85 -7.83 -2.73
N PHE A 9 6.25 -8.76 -3.48
CA PHE A 9 6.22 -10.21 -3.22
C PHE A 9 6.35 -10.96 -4.55
N ALA A 10 6.33 -12.31 -4.52
CA ALA A 10 6.51 -13.15 -5.70
C ALA A 10 5.64 -12.73 -6.90
N SER A 11 6.15 -12.98 -8.11
CA SER A 11 5.61 -12.36 -9.31
C SER A 11 4.13 -12.64 -9.55
N GLY A 12 3.35 -11.58 -9.75
CA GLY A 12 1.89 -11.64 -9.92
C GLY A 12 1.03 -11.62 -8.67
N ILE A 13 1.63 -11.44 -7.50
CA ILE A 13 0.87 -11.26 -6.26
C ILE A 13 0.81 -9.77 -5.90
N VAL A 14 -0.41 -9.24 -5.80
CA VAL A 14 -0.65 -7.87 -5.34
C VAL A 14 -1.41 -7.93 -4.02
N PHE A 15 -0.80 -7.36 -2.99
CA PHE A 15 -1.44 -7.09 -1.72
C PHE A 15 -1.64 -5.59 -1.55
N CYS A 16 -2.76 -5.21 -0.96
CA CYS A 16 -2.99 -3.85 -0.49
C CYS A 16 -3.13 -3.87 1.03
N GLY A 17 -2.47 -2.91 1.66
CA GLY A 17 -2.57 -2.60 3.06
C GLY A 17 -2.05 -1.19 3.27
N GLY A 18 -2.63 -0.50 4.23
CA GLY A 18 -2.26 0.83 4.66
C GLY A 18 -1.85 0.84 6.13
N ILE A 19 -1.41 2.00 6.57
CA ILE A 19 -1.00 2.27 7.94
C ILE A 19 -1.63 3.59 8.36
N SER A 20 -2.10 3.66 9.59
CA SER A 20 -2.52 4.88 10.25
C SER A 20 -2.03 4.90 11.70
N TYR A 21 -2.21 6.04 12.38
CA TYR A 21 -1.89 6.17 13.80
C TYR A 21 -2.71 5.23 14.69
N GLU A 22 -3.89 4.82 14.20
CA GLU A 22 -4.79 3.86 14.83
C GLU A 22 -4.40 2.39 14.55
N GLY A 23 -3.39 2.17 13.70
CA GLY A 23 -2.84 0.86 13.39
C GLY A 23 -2.88 0.51 11.90
N LEU A 24 -2.66 -0.77 11.60
CA LEU A 24 -2.68 -1.24 10.21
C LEU A 24 -4.10 -1.32 9.64
N VAL A 25 -4.20 -1.01 8.35
CA VAL A 25 -5.44 -1.07 7.58
C VAL A 25 -5.30 -2.14 6.50
N PRO A 26 -5.96 -3.31 6.59
CA PRO A 26 -6.92 -3.71 7.62
C PRO A 26 -6.21 -4.30 8.85
N LYS A 27 -6.78 -4.14 10.04
CA LYS A 27 -6.21 -4.70 11.27
C LYS A 27 -6.04 -6.22 11.22
N ASN A 28 -7.01 -6.92 10.63
CA ASN A 28 -7.08 -8.39 10.67
C ASN A 28 -6.41 -9.10 9.47
N GLY A 29 -5.42 -8.46 8.85
CA GLY A 29 -4.70 -9.00 7.70
C GLY A 29 -4.98 -8.22 6.42
N ARG A 30 -4.09 -8.39 5.43
CA ARG A 30 -4.06 -7.56 4.21
C ARG A 30 -5.21 -7.85 3.26
N PHE A 31 -5.48 -6.91 2.37
CA PHE A 31 -6.36 -7.13 1.25
C PHE A 31 -5.61 -7.90 0.14
N ASN A 32 -6.17 -9.04 -0.27
CA ASN A 32 -5.66 -9.80 -1.41
C ASN A 32 -6.24 -9.22 -2.71
N VAL A 33 -5.49 -8.31 -3.33
CA VAL A 33 -5.90 -7.61 -4.56
C VAL A 33 -5.96 -8.58 -5.72
N THR A 34 -5.04 -9.55 -5.79
CA THR A 34 -5.06 -10.59 -6.83
C THR A 34 -6.39 -11.35 -6.85
N SER A 35 -6.89 -11.81 -5.70
CA SER A 35 -8.18 -12.50 -5.63
C SER A 35 -9.36 -11.59 -5.95
N TRP A 36 -9.32 -10.31 -5.54
CA TRP A 36 -10.37 -9.36 -5.90
C TRP A 36 -10.39 -9.07 -7.40
N LEU A 37 -9.23 -8.90 -8.04
CA LEU A 37 -9.11 -8.70 -9.49
C LEU A 37 -9.65 -9.89 -10.27
N GLN A 38 -9.37 -11.13 -9.82
CA GLN A 38 -9.92 -12.33 -10.44
C GLN A 38 -11.45 -12.34 -10.43
N ASN A 39 -12.07 -11.83 -9.36
CA ASN A 39 -13.53 -11.72 -9.26
C ASN A 39 -14.12 -10.58 -10.12
N GLN A 40 -13.30 -9.69 -10.70
CA GLN A 40 -13.78 -8.65 -11.62
C GLN A 40 -13.95 -9.15 -13.07
N GLY A 41 -13.40 -10.32 -13.40
CA GLY A 41 -13.48 -10.88 -14.75
C GLY A 41 -14.86 -11.45 -15.08
N LYS A 42 -15.51 -10.96 -16.14
CA LYS A 42 -16.81 -11.47 -16.62
C LYS A 42 -16.73 -12.87 -17.25
N ASN A 43 -15.56 -13.28 -17.74
CA ASN A 43 -15.32 -14.59 -18.32
C ASN A 43 -14.35 -15.38 -17.42
N LYS A 44 -14.75 -16.60 -17.03
CA LYS A 44 -13.92 -17.57 -16.27
C LYS A 44 -12.67 -18.05 -17.06
N SER A 45 -12.28 -17.39 -18.15
CA SER A 45 -11.05 -17.70 -18.85
C SER A 45 -9.86 -17.22 -18.02
N ARG A 46 -8.78 -18.03 -17.99
CA ARG A 46 -7.57 -17.85 -17.18
C ARG A 46 -6.73 -16.61 -17.53
N LYS A 47 -7.28 -15.59 -18.19
CA LYS A 47 -6.52 -14.38 -18.54
C LYS A 47 -6.24 -13.57 -17.27
N ARG A 48 -4.95 -13.31 -17.03
CA ARG A 48 -4.48 -12.49 -15.93
C ARG A 48 -5.01 -11.06 -16.08
N ILE A 49 -5.74 -10.60 -15.06
CA ILE A 49 -6.28 -9.23 -14.98
C ILE A 49 -5.26 -8.37 -14.24
N TYR A 50 -4.91 -7.23 -14.80
CA TYR A 50 -4.02 -6.24 -14.20
C TYR A 50 -4.83 -5.06 -13.67
N MET A 51 -4.33 -4.44 -12.60
CA MET A 51 -4.91 -3.22 -12.06
C MET A 51 -4.75 -2.07 -13.07
N ASN A 52 -5.88 -1.49 -13.50
CA ASN A 52 -5.92 -0.23 -14.26
C ASN A 52 -6.60 0.87 -13.42
N SER A 53 -6.65 2.11 -13.91
CA SER A 53 -7.24 3.24 -13.18
C SER A 53 -8.69 3.02 -12.76
N HIS A 54 -9.53 2.47 -13.64
CA HIS A 54 -10.95 2.21 -13.36
C HIS A 54 -11.12 1.12 -12.28
N LEU A 55 -10.32 0.06 -12.37
CA LEU A 55 -10.29 -1.00 -11.37
C LEU A 55 -9.73 -0.50 -10.04
N TYR A 56 -8.79 0.45 -10.06
CA TYR A 56 -8.24 1.06 -8.85
C TYR A 56 -9.28 1.94 -8.15
N ALA A 57 -9.95 2.84 -8.89
CA ALA A 57 -11.06 3.64 -8.38
C ALA A 57 -12.13 2.72 -7.75
N LYS A 58 -12.59 1.71 -8.50
CA LYS A 58 -13.55 0.71 -8.02
C LYS A 58 -13.05 -0.02 -6.76
N PHE A 59 -11.78 -0.42 -6.73
CA PHE A 59 -11.18 -1.10 -5.60
C PHE A 59 -11.20 -0.24 -4.33
N ILE A 60 -10.84 1.04 -4.45
CA ILE A 60 -10.85 1.98 -3.32
C ILE A 60 -12.28 2.17 -2.83
N THR A 61 -13.25 2.43 -3.72
CA THR A 61 -14.66 2.64 -3.35
C THR A 61 -15.27 1.41 -2.68
N GLU A 62 -15.13 0.22 -3.28
CA GLU A 62 -15.83 -0.98 -2.83
C GLU A 62 -15.14 -1.68 -1.66
N GLY A 63 -13.81 -1.65 -1.63
CA GLY A 63 -12.99 -2.47 -0.75
C GLY A 63 -12.11 -1.66 0.19
N GLY A 64 -11.30 -0.75 -0.35
CA GLY A 64 -10.29 0.00 0.40
C GLY A 64 -10.90 0.91 1.46
N TYR A 65 -11.82 1.78 1.05
CA TYR A 65 -12.42 2.81 1.90
C TYR A 65 -13.18 2.22 3.08
N LYS A 66 -14.03 1.20 2.86
CA LYS A 66 -14.76 0.51 3.94
C LYS A 66 -13.83 -0.10 5.00
N LYS A 67 -12.63 -0.53 4.60
CA LYS A 67 -11.63 -1.06 5.54
C LYS A 67 -10.92 0.06 6.30
N ILE A 68 -10.67 1.19 5.64
CA ILE A 68 -10.15 2.41 6.27
C ILE A 68 -11.13 2.87 7.34
N GLN A 69 -12.41 3.10 7.01
CA GLN A 69 -13.43 3.58 7.96
C GLN A 69 -13.60 2.69 9.22
N LYS A 70 -13.25 1.41 9.17
CA LYS A 70 -13.30 0.49 10.33
C LYS A 70 -12.15 0.68 11.32
N VAL A 71 -11.03 1.22 10.87
CA VAL A 71 -9.82 1.46 11.68
C VAL A 71 -9.70 2.93 12.04
N CYS A 72 -10.00 3.77 11.06
CA CYS A 72 -9.74 5.18 11.01
C CYS A 72 -11.06 5.91 11.32
N ARG A 73 -11.17 6.49 12.53
CA ARG A 73 -12.38 7.17 13.06
C ARG A 73 -12.61 8.66 12.70
N ARG A 74 -11.58 9.48 12.46
CA ARG A 74 -11.67 10.93 12.11
C ARG A 74 -10.55 11.39 11.17
N ASN A 75 -10.86 12.33 10.26
CA ASN A 75 -9.95 13.14 9.42
C ASN A 75 -8.63 12.45 9.04
N PHE A 76 -8.61 11.79 7.89
CA PHE A 76 -7.41 11.15 7.34
C PHE A 76 -6.93 11.91 6.13
N ILE A 77 -5.61 12.08 6.05
CA ILE A 77 -4.94 12.46 4.82
C ILE A 77 -4.66 11.17 4.06
N PHE A 78 -5.26 11.01 2.89
CA PHE A 78 -5.00 9.86 2.03
C PHE A 78 -3.64 10.01 1.34
N GLN A 79 -2.88 8.90 1.28
CA GLN A 79 -1.64 8.81 0.52
C GLN A 79 -1.52 7.39 -0.07
N ASP A 80 -1.13 7.32 -1.34
CA ASP A 80 -0.81 6.11 -2.10
C ASP A 80 0.42 6.35 -2.99
N ASP A 81 0.80 5.40 -3.85
CA ASP A 81 2.05 5.50 -4.60
C ASP A 81 1.94 6.41 -5.85
N ALA A 82 3.06 7.02 -6.25
CA ALA A 82 3.15 7.87 -7.44
C ALA A 82 2.95 7.13 -8.79
N ASP A 83 2.30 5.97 -8.82
CA ASP A 83 2.00 5.27 -10.07
C ASP A 83 0.97 6.05 -10.89
N THR A 84 1.34 6.32 -12.13
CA THR A 84 0.51 6.96 -13.16
C THR A 84 -0.95 6.52 -13.22
N LYS A 85 -1.25 5.22 -12.97
CA LYS A 85 -2.64 4.71 -12.97
C LYS A 85 -3.49 5.27 -11.81
N GLN A 86 -2.86 5.70 -10.73
CA GLN A 86 -3.49 6.32 -9.54
C GLN A 86 -3.60 7.84 -9.69
N ARG A 87 -2.98 8.42 -10.73
CA ARG A 87 -2.96 9.87 -10.99
C ARG A 87 -3.91 10.30 -12.12
N THR A 88 -4.76 9.40 -12.61
CA THR A 88 -5.78 9.73 -13.62
C THR A 88 -6.96 10.49 -13.00
N LYS A 89 -7.64 11.34 -13.79
CA LYS A 89 -8.81 12.11 -13.36
C LYS A 89 -9.84 11.29 -12.58
N ILE A 90 -10.26 10.13 -13.12
CA ILE A 90 -11.24 9.24 -12.47
C ILE A 90 -10.81 8.81 -11.05
N VAL A 91 -9.53 8.53 -10.84
CA VAL A 91 -9.02 8.12 -9.52
C VAL A 91 -8.97 9.33 -8.58
N LEU A 92 -8.45 10.47 -9.03
CA LEU A 92 -8.34 11.66 -8.19
C LEU A 92 -9.72 12.15 -7.73
N GLU A 93 -10.70 12.20 -8.64
CA GLU A 93 -12.09 12.53 -8.30
C GLU A 93 -12.68 11.51 -7.31
N THR A 94 -12.45 10.21 -7.52
CA THR A 94 -12.88 9.17 -6.57
C THR A 94 -12.26 9.36 -5.17
N ILE A 95 -11.00 9.78 -5.10
CA ILE A 95 -10.34 10.07 -3.81
C ILE A 95 -10.93 11.32 -3.16
N ASP A 96 -11.15 12.40 -3.92
CA ASP A 96 -11.77 13.64 -3.41
C ASP A 96 -13.21 13.41 -2.90
N GLU A 97 -13.95 12.50 -3.51
CA GLU A 97 -15.29 12.12 -3.05
C GLU A 97 -15.26 11.30 -1.74
N LEU A 98 -14.23 10.47 -1.54
CA LEU A 98 -14.16 9.53 -0.43
C LEU A 98 -13.39 10.06 0.79
N PHE A 99 -12.43 10.96 0.58
CA PHE A 99 -11.52 11.45 1.61
C PHE A 99 -11.60 12.97 1.69
N SER A 100 -11.60 13.49 2.92
CA SER A 100 -11.62 14.93 3.16
C SER A 100 -10.30 15.62 2.80
N ASP A 101 -9.19 14.88 2.76
CA ASP A 101 -7.87 15.39 2.48
C ASP A 101 -6.96 14.31 1.87
N ARG A 102 -5.95 14.72 1.10
CA ARG A 102 -4.91 13.85 0.53
C ARG A 102 -3.59 14.58 0.37
N ILE A 103 -2.49 13.82 0.39
CA ILE A 103 -1.22 14.34 -0.09
C ILE A 103 -1.36 14.69 -1.57
N SER A 104 -0.84 15.84 -1.95
CA SER A 104 -0.90 16.29 -3.32
C SER A 104 -0.13 15.32 -4.23
N PRO A 105 -0.71 14.90 -5.37
CA PRO A 105 0.00 14.12 -6.39
C PRO A 105 1.36 14.68 -6.81
N GLN A 106 1.54 16.00 -6.74
CA GLN A 106 2.76 16.69 -7.09
C GLN A 106 3.82 16.65 -5.98
N GLU A 107 3.42 16.44 -4.73
CA GLU A 107 4.29 16.35 -3.56
C GLU A 107 4.80 14.92 -3.32
N ASP A 108 4.15 13.93 -3.92
CA ASP A 108 4.50 12.52 -3.79
C ASP A 108 5.42 12.07 -4.94
N ASP A 109 6.74 12.07 -4.68
CA ASP A 109 7.75 11.55 -5.59
C ASP A 109 8.09 10.08 -5.24
N ALA A 110 8.34 9.26 -6.26
CA ALA A 110 8.85 7.89 -6.08
C ALA A 110 10.17 7.83 -5.28
N LYS A 111 10.96 8.92 -5.27
CA LYS A 111 12.16 9.07 -4.44
C LYS A 111 11.85 9.13 -2.93
N PHE A 112 10.64 9.51 -2.53
CA PHE A 112 10.22 9.62 -1.12
C PHE A 112 9.68 8.30 -0.56
N ALA A 113 9.92 7.17 -1.23
CA ALA A 113 9.45 5.87 -0.75
C ALA A 113 9.96 5.53 0.66
N ASP A 114 11.17 5.97 1.03
CA ASP A 114 11.76 5.78 2.35
C ASP A 114 11.20 6.73 3.43
N VAL A 115 10.57 7.83 3.03
CA VAL A 115 9.78 8.71 3.91
C VAL A 115 8.54 7.97 4.39
N TRP A 116 7.81 7.35 3.47
CA TRP A 116 6.49 6.81 3.74
C TRP A 116 6.49 5.58 4.66
N PRO A 117 5.65 5.57 5.71
CA PRO A 117 5.75 4.57 6.76
C PRO A 117 5.29 3.17 6.31
N ILE A 118 4.51 3.07 5.22
CA ILE A 118 4.06 1.78 4.70
C ILE A 118 5.23 0.95 4.12
N GLU A 119 6.30 1.59 3.64
CA GLU A 119 7.49 0.87 3.18
C GLU A 119 8.25 0.21 4.33
N ASN A 120 8.21 0.79 5.54
CA ASN A 120 8.72 0.12 6.73
C ASN A 120 7.94 -1.16 7.04
N VAL A 121 6.61 -1.12 6.92
CA VAL A 121 5.76 -2.30 7.09
C VAL A 121 6.18 -3.38 6.09
N TRP A 122 6.35 -3.03 4.81
CA TRP A 122 6.80 -3.98 3.80
C TRP A 122 8.20 -4.53 4.09
N ARG A 123 9.14 -3.69 4.54
CA ARG A 123 10.49 -4.11 4.95
C ARG A 123 10.47 -5.09 6.13
N ILE A 124 9.65 -4.82 7.15
CA ILE A 124 9.45 -5.73 8.29
C ILE A 124 8.95 -7.09 7.80
N LEU A 125 7.92 -7.10 6.95
CA LEU A 125 7.34 -8.34 6.43
C LEU A 125 8.33 -9.12 5.56
N LYS A 126 9.03 -8.44 4.64
CA LYS A 126 10.10 -9.03 3.81
C LYS A 126 11.17 -9.68 4.70
N LYS A 127 11.63 -8.99 5.74
CA LYS A 127 12.63 -9.50 6.69
C LYS A 127 12.13 -10.74 7.44
N LYS A 128 10.86 -10.75 7.88
CA LYS A 128 10.29 -11.84 8.67
C LYS A 128 10.07 -13.14 7.91
N ILE A 129 9.89 -13.08 6.59
CA ILE A 129 9.68 -14.26 5.73
C ILE A 129 10.93 -14.61 4.91
N ARG A 130 12.02 -13.87 5.08
CA ARG A 130 13.26 -14.08 4.31
C ARG A 130 13.81 -15.48 4.60
N GLY A 131 14.13 -16.21 3.52
CA GLY A 131 14.68 -17.56 3.61
C GLY A 131 13.63 -18.66 3.76
N GLU A 132 12.35 -18.32 3.95
CA GLU A 132 11.27 -19.30 3.93
C GLU A 132 10.86 -19.65 2.50
N GLN A 133 10.64 -20.93 2.23
CA GLN A 133 10.11 -21.43 0.96
C GLN A 133 8.64 -21.80 1.12
N PHE A 134 7.81 -21.37 0.19
CA PHE A 134 6.38 -21.66 0.19
C PHE A 134 6.02 -22.49 -1.03
N SER A 135 5.55 -23.72 -0.82
CA SER A 135 5.14 -24.61 -1.91
C SER A 135 3.75 -24.29 -2.44
N ARG A 136 2.94 -23.56 -1.66
CA ARG A 136 1.59 -23.13 -2.05
C ARG A 136 1.38 -21.64 -1.81
N PHE A 137 0.69 -20.99 -2.74
CA PHE A 137 0.30 -19.58 -2.64
C PHE A 137 -0.42 -19.24 -1.32
N GLN A 138 -1.33 -20.12 -0.87
CA GLN A 138 -2.05 -19.93 0.39
C GLN A 138 -1.13 -19.92 1.62
N GLN A 139 -0.02 -20.67 1.58
CA GLN A 139 0.95 -20.67 2.69
C GLN A 139 1.64 -19.32 2.80
N LEU A 140 2.07 -18.73 1.67
CA LEU A 140 2.65 -17.38 1.65
C LEU A 140 1.64 -16.34 2.17
N ILE A 141 0.38 -16.39 1.70
CA ILE A 141 -0.66 -15.47 2.19
C ILE A 141 -0.83 -15.58 3.70
N ASN A 142 -1.01 -16.81 4.20
CA ASN A 142 -1.24 -17.06 5.62
C ASN A 142 -0.05 -16.60 6.45
N ARG A 143 1.18 -16.88 5.98
CA ARG A 143 2.42 -16.49 6.64
C ARG A 143 2.53 -14.98 6.76
N VAL A 144 2.31 -14.24 5.67
CA VAL A 144 2.44 -12.79 5.70
C VAL A 144 1.29 -12.15 6.48
N ASN A 145 0.06 -12.68 6.40
CA ASN A 145 -1.05 -12.21 7.24
C ASN A 145 -0.78 -12.47 8.73
N LYS A 146 -0.07 -13.56 9.08
CA LYS A 146 0.36 -13.81 10.46
C LYS A 146 1.32 -12.74 10.96
N GLU A 147 2.30 -12.32 10.16
CA GLU A 147 3.22 -11.24 10.56
C GLU A 147 2.56 -9.87 10.54
N TRP A 148 1.68 -9.59 9.58
CA TRP A 148 0.91 -8.35 9.53
C TRP A 148 0.17 -8.11 10.85
N LYS A 149 -0.51 -9.14 11.38
CA LYS A 149 -1.25 -9.06 12.65
C LYS A 149 -0.36 -8.85 13.88
N LYS A 150 0.95 -9.08 13.79
CA LYS A 150 1.89 -8.85 14.90
C LYS A 150 2.37 -7.41 15.00
N ILE A 151 2.23 -6.63 13.93
CA ILE A 151 2.58 -5.20 13.94
C ILE A 151 1.51 -4.48 14.75
N THR A 152 1.93 -3.86 15.84
CA THR A 152 1.05 -3.23 16.82
C THR A 152 0.70 -1.80 16.41
N CYS A 153 -0.32 -1.22 17.07
CA CYS A 153 -0.61 0.20 16.91
C CYS A 153 0.59 1.08 17.32
N ASP A 154 1.33 0.70 18.36
CA ASP A 154 2.52 1.46 18.80
C ASP A 154 3.67 1.39 17.79
N ASP A 155 3.85 0.25 17.11
CA ASP A 155 4.76 0.17 15.98
C ASP A 155 4.33 1.13 14.87
N CYS A 156 3.03 1.21 14.58
CA CYS A 156 2.51 2.13 13.57
C CYS A 156 2.75 3.60 13.94
N LYS A 157 2.47 3.98 15.19
CA LYS A 157 2.73 5.34 15.69
C LYS A 157 4.19 5.71 15.56
N LYS A 158 5.09 4.84 16.04
CA LYS A 158 6.54 5.03 15.89
C LYS A 158 6.96 5.24 14.44
N MET A 159 6.41 4.47 13.49
CA MET A 159 6.73 4.63 12.07
C MET A 159 6.23 5.96 11.50
N ILE A 160 5.06 6.44 11.92
CA ILE A 160 4.47 7.71 11.50
C ILE A 160 5.20 8.90 12.14
N ASP A 161 5.55 8.80 13.41
CA ASP A 161 6.27 9.85 14.16
C ASP A 161 7.69 10.10 13.60
N GLN A 162 8.23 9.17 12.79
CA GLN A 162 9.51 9.37 12.09
C GLN A 162 9.38 10.16 10.78
N ILE A 163 8.17 10.43 10.28
CA ILE A 163 7.98 11.15 9.00
C ILE A 163 8.66 12.53 9.03
N PRO A 164 8.46 13.40 10.04
CA PRO A 164 9.11 14.72 10.06
C PRO A 164 10.63 14.63 10.04
N LYS A 165 11.20 13.67 10.79
CA LYS A 165 12.65 13.44 10.81
C LYS A 165 13.15 13.02 9.42
N ARG A 166 12.46 12.11 8.74
CA ARG A 166 12.82 11.65 7.39
C ARG A 166 12.71 12.75 6.36
N LEU A 167 11.70 13.61 6.47
CA LEU A 167 11.58 14.78 5.61
C LEU A 167 12.76 15.75 5.80
N ASN A 168 13.22 15.96 7.03
CA ASN A 168 14.42 16.74 7.29
C ASN A 168 15.67 16.08 6.66
N GLU A 169 15.83 14.75 6.79
CA GLU A 169 16.94 14.04 6.16
C GLU A 169 16.90 14.17 4.62
N VAL A 170 15.72 14.18 4.00
CA VAL A 170 15.54 14.44 2.56
C VAL A 170 15.92 15.87 2.19
N ILE A 171 15.59 16.85 3.04
CA ILE A 171 16.00 18.25 2.83
C ILE A 171 17.53 18.35 2.93
N ASP A 172 18.13 17.73 3.94
CA ASP A 172 19.59 17.71 4.15
C ASP A 172 20.32 17.00 2.99
N SER A 173 19.69 15.99 2.38
CA SER A 173 20.18 15.29 1.19
C SER A 173 19.89 16.02 -0.13
N SER A 174 19.32 17.23 -0.09
CA SER A 174 18.92 17.99 -1.28
C SER A 174 17.94 17.24 -2.20
N GLY A 175 17.03 16.46 -1.60
CA GLY A 175 16.01 15.70 -2.33
C GLY A 175 16.45 14.31 -2.78
N GLU A 176 17.64 13.85 -2.37
CA GLU A 176 18.11 12.49 -2.63
C GLU A 176 17.50 11.47 -1.66
N GLN A 177 17.45 10.21 -2.11
CA GLN A 177 16.94 9.10 -1.30
C GLN A 177 17.83 8.90 -0.06
N ILE A 178 17.23 8.80 1.13
CA ILE A 178 17.93 8.76 2.42
C ILE A 178 18.25 7.33 2.88
N HIS A 179 17.49 6.33 2.43
CA HIS A 179 17.71 4.91 2.75
C HIS A 179 17.49 3.99 1.55
N GLU A 180 18.28 2.92 1.39
CA GLU A 180 18.03 1.88 0.38
C GLU A 180 16.70 1.12 0.64
N SER A 181 15.96 0.81 -0.42
CA SER A 181 14.60 0.22 -0.40
C SER A 181 14.51 -1.32 -0.54
#